data_AF-A0A1E5MGK6-F1
#
_entry.id   AF-A0A1E5MGK6-F1
#
_cell.length_a   1.000
_cell.length_b   1.000
_cell.length_c   1.000
_cell.angle_alpha   90.00
_cell.angle_beta   90.00
_cell.angle_gamma   90.00
#
_symmetry.space_group_name_H-M   'P 1'
#
loop_
_entity.id
_entity.type
_entity.pdbx_description
1 polymer ?
#
loop_
_entity_poly.entity_id
_entity_poly.type
_entity_poly.pdbx_seq_one_letter_code
_entity_poly.pdbx_strand_id
1 'polypeptide(L)'
;MTGQEETRVVQANISTVTVQGRPQDRDADLDHVPRFDVETDTGHRYVVTCDGTPVGAPSDWTVTSADDGRPVGLVRLQGAGMPGATEYRFKRAGAFFTGGKQFDLWNAVQSLLE
;
A
#
# COMPACT_ATOMS: atom_id res chain seq x y z
N MET A 1 27.28 20.42 21.66
CA MET A 1 27.30 20.15 20.21
C MET A 1 26.30 19.03 19.96
N THR A 2 25.45 19.26 18.98
CA THR A 2 24.15 18.66 18.68
C THR A 2 24.12 17.13 18.65
N GLY A 3 23.27 16.53 19.48
CA GLY A 3 22.82 15.16 19.31
C GLY A 3 21.90 15.08 18.10
N GLN A 4 22.31 14.34 17.07
CA GLN A 4 21.42 13.97 15.99
C GLN A 4 20.52 12.86 16.52
N GLU A 5 19.29 13.22 16.88
CA GLU A 5 18.20 12.27 16.99
C GLU A 5 17.97 11.71 15.58
N GLU A 6 18.57 10.56 15.29
CA GLU A 6 18.11 9.71 14.19
C GLU A 6 16.67 9.32 14.56
N THR A 7 15.71 10.12 14.10
CA THR A 7 14.31 9.70 14.04
C THR A 7 14.31 8.46 13.15
N ARG A 8 14.44 7.28 13.76
CA ARG A 8 14.07 6.03 13.10
C ARG A 8 12.61 6.26 12.72
N VAL A 9 12.36 6.53 11.44
CA VAL A 9 11.02 6.47 10.89
C VAL A 9 10.63 5.00 11.06
N VAL A 10 9.97 4.69 12.18
CA VAL A 10 9.45 3.36 12.43
C VAL A 10 8.31 3.22 11.44
N GLN A 11 8.50 2.36 10.44
CA GLN A 11 7.45 2.09 9.47
C GLN A 11 6.24 1.52 10.21
N ALA A 12 5.12 2.24 10.19
CA ALA A 12 3.90 1.78 10.85
C ALA A 12 3.39 0.45 10.26
N ASN A 13 2.82 -0.40 11.11
CA ASN A 13 2.20 -1.64 10.67
C ASN A 13 0.73 -1.39 10.39
N ILE A 14 0.19 -2.11 9.41
CA ILE A 14 -1.25 -2.11 9.21
C ILE A 14 -1.90 -2.89 10.36
N SER A 15 -2.77 -2.21 11.10
CA SER A 15 -3.58 -2.77 12.17
C SER A 15 -4.87 -3.37 11.61
N THR A 16 -5.56 -2.63 10.73
CA THR A 16 -6.84 -3.05 10.17
C THR A 16 -6.94 -2.67 8.70
N VAL A 17 -7.54 -3.55 7.89
CA VAL A 17 -8.03 -3.24 6.54
C VAL A 17 -9.55 -3.39 6.54
N THR A 18 -10.25 -2.44 5.92
CA THR A 18 -11.69 -2.53 5.73
C THR A 18 -12.07 -2.38 4.26
N VAL A 19 -13.02 -3.19 3.83
CA VAL A 19 -13.66 -3.12 2.51
C VAL A 19 -15.12 -2.80 2.71
N GLN A 20 -15.57 -1.66 2.19
CA GLN A 20 -16.96 -1.19 2.38
C GLN A 20 -17.37 -1.17 3.88
N GLY A 21 -16.45 -0.76 4.75
CA GLY A 21 -16.66 -0.69 6.20
C GLY A 21 -16.61 -2.04 6.94
N ARG A 22 -16.23 -3.14 6.27
CA ARG A 22 -16.08 -4.46 6.91
C ARG A 22 -14.61 -4.83 7.05
N PRO A 23 -14.14 -5.17 8.26
CA PRO A 23 -12.78 -5.67 8.47
C PRO A 23 -12.46 -6.88 7.61
N GLN A 24 -11.25 -6.92 7.07
CA GLN A 24 -10.71 -8.03 6.30
C GLN A 24 -9.54 -8.68 7.03
N ASP A 25 -9.40 -9.98 6.80
CA ASP A 25 -8.23 -10.74 7.27
C ASP A 25 -6.99 -10.42 6.43
N ARG A 26 -5.80 -10.69 6.96
CA ARG A 26 -4.54 -10.50 6.25
C ARG A 26 -4.42 -11.40 5.01
N ASP A 27 -5.05 -12.56 5.03
CA ASP A 27 -5.07 -13.50 3.90
C ASP A 27 -6.22 -13.20 2.92
N ALA A 28 -6.97 -12.11 3.11
CA ALA A 28 -8.04 -11.73 2.20
C ALA A 28 -7.48 -11.32 0.83
N ASP A 29 -8.11 -11.83 -0.22
CA ASP A 29 -7.79 -11.45 -1.59
C ASP A 29 -8.33 -10.04 -1.89
N LEU A 30 -7.46 -9.05 -1.75
CA LEU A 30 -7.75 -7.64 -2.02
C LEU A 30 -7.50 -7.27 -3.48
N ASP A 31 -6.93 -8.16 -4.28
CA ASP A 31 -6.50 -7.86 -5.65
C ASP A 31 -7.69 -7.57 -6.56
N HIS A 32 -8.87 -8.10 -6.21
CA HIS A 32 -10.14 -7.88 -6.90
C HIS A 32 -10.96 -6.70 -6.35
N VAL A 33 -10.47 -6.04 -5.30
CA VAL A 33 -11.20 -4.97 -4.60
C VAL A 33 -10.75 -3.61 -5.16
N PRO A 34 -11.67 -2.82 -5.74
CA PRO A 34 -11.30 -1.54 -6.36
C PRO A 34 -10.92 -0.46 -5.33
N ARG A 35 -11.35 -0.62 -4.08
CA ARG A 35 -11.09 0.34 -3.00
C ARG A 35 -11.16 -0.34 -1.63
N PHE A 36 -10.19 -0.05 -0.78
CA PHE A 36 -10.18 -0.43 0.63
C PHE A 36 -9.53 0.65 1.49
N ASP A 37 -9.90 0.68 2.76
CA ASP A 37 -9.36 1.62 3.74
C ASP A 37 -8.44 0.88 4.71
N VAL A 38 -7.35 1.52 5.12
CA VAL A 38 -6.26 0.96 5.92
C VAL A 38 -6.07 1.84 7.15
N GLU A 39 -5.93 1.22 8.32
CA GLU A 39 -5.55 1.89 9.56
C GLU A 39 -4.26 1.28 10.11
N THR A 40 -3.32 2.11 10.54
CA THR A 40 -2.06 1.68 11.14
C THR A 40 -2.15 1.51 12.66
N ASP A 41 -1.19 0.79 13.24
CA ASP A 41 -1.00 0.69 14.69
C ASP A 41 -0.67 2.04 15.37
N THR A 42 -0.23 3.03 14.58
CA THR A 42 -0.01 4.43 14.98
C THR A 42 -1.26 5.30 14.88
N GLY A 43 -2.38 4.77 14.37
CA GLY A 43 -3.67 5.47 14.25
C GLY A 43 -3.82 6.32 12.98
N HIS A 44 -2.89 6.23 12.02
CA HIS A 44 -3.01 6.89 10.72
C HIS A 44 -3.93 6.09 9.80
N ARG A 45 -4.72 6.80 9.00
CA ARG A 45 -5.68 6.19 8.08
C ARG A 45 -5.35 6.52 6.64
N TYR A 46 -5.50 5.53 5.79
CA TYR A 46 -5.19 5.62 4.37
C TYR A 46 -6.29 4.98 3.54
N VAL A 47 -6.44 5.48 2.33
CA VAL A 47 -7.35 5.00 1.32
C VAL A 47 -6.51 4.42 0.19
N VAL A 48 -6.75 3.16 -0.15
CA VAL A 48 -6.14 2.51 -1.31
C VAL A 48 -7.19 2.34 -2.38
N THR A 49 -6.93 2.87 -3.57
CA THR A 49 -7.85 2.81 -4.71
C THR A 49 -7.13 2.27 -5.93
N CYS A 50 -7.72 1.28 -6.61
CA CYS A 50 -7.25 0.77 -7.89
C CYS A 50 -7.74 1.68 -9.02
N ASP A 51 -6.83 2.28 -9.77
CA ASP A 51 -7.09 3.00 -11.00
C ASP A 51 -7.22 2.01 -12.16
N GLY A 52 -8.42 1.44 -12.34
CA GLY A 52 -8.74 0.53 -13.44
C GLY A 52 -9.56 -0.69 -13.02
N THR A 53 -9.62 -1.70 -13.90
CA THR A 53 -10.29 -2.96 -13.59
C THR A 53 -9.34 -3.84 -12.78
N PRO A 54 -9.67 -4.22 -11.54
CA PRO A 54 -8.81 -5.02 -10.65
C PRO A 54 -8.66 -6.49 -11.10
N VAL A 55 -8.98 -6.84 -12.35
CA VAL A 55 -9.03 -8.24 -12.81
C VAL A 55 -8.30 -8.38 -14.16
N GLY A 56 -7.33 -9.29 -14.20
CA GLY A 56 -6.77 -9.85 -15.44
C GLY A 56 -5.61 -9.10 -16.10
N ALA A 57 -5.08 -8.03 -15.50
CA ALA A 57 -4.02 -7.22 -16.07
C ALA A 57 -3.22 -6.48 -14.97
N PRO A 58 -2.02 -5.96 -15.27
CA PRO A 58 -1.33 -5.05 -14.36
C PRO A 58 -2.30 -3.95 -13.91
N SER A 59 -2.44 -3.81 -12.61
CA SER A 59 -3.31 -2.84 -11.96
C SER A 59 -2.45 -1.86 -11.16
N ASP A 60 -2.90 -0.62 -11.07
CA ASP A 60 -2.24 0.46 -10.36
C ASP A 60 -3.12 0.86 -9.18
N TRP A 61 -2.57 0.83 -7.97
CA TRP A 61 -3.24 1.29 -6.75
C TRP A 61 -2.58 2.56 -6.24
N THR A 62 -3.40 3.59 -6.03
CA THR A 62 -3.01 4.83 -5.40
C THR A 62 -3.30 4.75 -3.91
N VAL A 63 -2.29 5.06 -3.08
CA VAL A 63 -2.42 5.17 -1.62
C VAL A 63 -2.47 6.64 -1.25
N THR A 64 -3.55 7.04 -0.58
CA THR A 64 -3.83 8.43 -0.19
C THR A 64 -4.08 8.49 1.31
N SER A 65 -3.55 9.51 1.99
CA SER A 65 -3.89 9.79 3.38
C SER A 65 -5.37 10.15 3.50
N ALA A 66 -6.09 9.48 4.40
CA ALA A 66 -7.51 9.74 4.63
C ALA A 66 -7.73 11.06 5.42
N ASP A 67 -6.70 11.52 6.13
CA ASP A 67 -6.80 12.68 7.02
C ASP A 67 -6.65 14.01 6.26
N ASP A 68 -5.82 14.06 5.22
CA ASP A 68 -5.55 15.28 4.44
C ASP A 68 -5.69 15.11 2.91
N GLY A 69 -6.01 13.91 2.42
CA GLY A 69 -6.19 13.64 1.00
C GLY A 69 -4.89 13.64 0.19
N ARG A 70 -3.71 13.69 0.82
CA ARG A 70 -2.44 13.74 0.13
C ARG A 70 -2.06 12.35 -0.43
N PRO A 71 -1.58 12.25 -1.69
CA PRO A 71 -1.04 11.00 -2.20
C PRO A 71 0.26 10.64 -1.46
N VAL A 72 0.29 9.41 -0.93
CA VAL A 72 1.42 8.83 -0.19
C VAL A 72 2.30 8.00 -1.12
N GLY A 73 1.69 7.30 -2.07
CA GLY A 73 2.43 6.50 -3.03
C GLY A 73 1.55 5.72 -3.99
N LEU A 74 2.21 4.89 -4.79
CA LEU A 74 1.61 4.04 -5.81
C LEU A 74 2.10 2.60 -5.60
N VAL A 75 1.23 1.64 -5.81
CA VAL A 75 1.53 0.20 -5.92
C VAL A 75 1.12 -0.26 -7.30
N ARG A 76 1.95 -1.04 -7.99
CA ARG A 76 1.65 -1.61 -9.31
C ARG A 76 1.83 -3.11 -9.26
N LEU A 77 0.81 -3.84 -9.69
CA LEU A 77 0.90 -5.27 -9.96
C LEU A 77 1.64 -5.44 -11.29
N GLN A 78 2.85 -5.97 -11.23
CA GLN A 78 3.52 -6.54 -12.38
C GLN A 78 3.16 -8.02 -12.36
N GLY A 79 2.02 -8.40 -12.93
CA GLY A 79 1.61 -9.81 -12.99
C GLY A 79 2.80 -10.69 -13.39
N ALA A 80 3.03 -11.81 -12.71
CA ALA A 80 4.31 -12.47 -12.91
C ALA A 80 4.45 -12.99 -14.33
N GLY A 81 5.69 -12.94 -14.81
CA GLY A 81 6.10 -13.70 -16.00
C GLY A 81 5.93 -15.22 -15.87
N MET A 82 5.35 -15.72 -14.76
CA MET A 82 4.96 -17.12 -14.54
C MET A 82 3.55 -17.19 -13.93
N PRO A 83 2.70 -18.16 -14.33
CA PRO A 83 1.41 -18.38 -13.69
C PRO A 83 1.55 -18.62 -12.19
N GLY A 84 0.86 -17.83 -11.37
CA GLY A 84 0.79 -18.01 -9.91
C GLY A 84 1.81 -17.23 -9.09
N ALA A 85 2.69 -16.43 -9.70
CA ALA A 85 3.48 -15.45 -8.97
C ALA A 85 2.81 -14.06 -9.09
N THR A 86 2.72 -13.33 -7.98
CA THR A 86 2.18 -11.98 -7.94
C THR A 86 3.31 -11.08 -7.45
N GLU A 87 3.77 -10.12 -8.26
CA GLU A 87 4.80 -9.15 -7.88
C GLU A 87 4.21 -7.74 -7.86
N TYR A 88 4.31 -7.09 -6.71
CA TYR A 88 3.91 -5.70 -6.49
C TYR A 88 5.14 -4.81 -6.42
N ARG A 89 5.15 -3.77 -7.25
CA ARG A 89 6.12 -2.67 -7.14
C ARG A 89 5.49 -1.47 -6.50
N PHE A 90 6.09 -0.93 -5.45
CA PHE A 90 5.54 0.21 -4.71
C PHE A 90 6.50 1.39 -4.73
N LYS A 91 6.01 2.62 -4.89
CA LYS A 91 6.80 3.85 -4.95
C LYS A 91 6.17 4.96 -4.13
N ARG A 92 6.94 5.60 -3.23
CA ARG A 92 6.48 6.78 -2.48
C ARG A 92 6.27 7.99 -3.40
N ALA A 93 5.27 8.80 -3.09
CA ALA A 93 4.97 10.03 -3.83
C ALA A 93 6.19 10.96 -3.79
N GLY A 94 6.54 11.55 -4.95
CA GLY A 94 7.71 12.43 -5.08
C GLY A 94 9.08 11.72 -5.17
N ALA A 95 9.16 10.39 -5.08
CA ALA A 95 10.43 9.69 -5.25
C ALA A 95 10.92 9.72 -6.71
N PHE A 96 12.23 9.97 -6.92
CA PHE A 96 12.85 9.96 -8.25
C PHE A 96 13.43 8.60 -8.65
N PHE A 97 13.63 7.67 -7.71
CA PHE A 97 14.18 6.33 -7.96
C PHE A 97 13.11 5.23 -7.86
N THR A 98 13.43 4.06 -8.44
CA THR A 98 12.57 2.87 -8.47
C THR A 98 12.21 2.43 -7.06
N GLY A 99 10.92 2.33 -6.84
CA GLY A 99 10.31 1.74 -5.67
C GLY A 99 10.76 0.31 -5.33
N GLY A 100 10.30 -0.21 -4.19
CA GLY A 100 10.61 -1.58 -3.77
C GLY A 100 9.69 -2.62 -4.42
N LYS A 101 9.93 -3.89 -4.09
CA LYS A 101 9.14 -5.04 -4.55
C LYS A 101 8.57 -5.80 -3.35
N GLN A 102 7.35 -6.29 -3.48
CA GLN A 102 6.69 -7.19 -2.54
C GLN A 102 5.92 -8.27 -3.31
N PHE A 103 5.61 -9.37 -2.64
CA PHE A 103 4.87 -10.50 -3.23
C PHE A 103 3.39 -10.53 -2.82
N ASP A 104 2.95 -9.47 -2.15
CA ASP A 104 1.61 -9.34 -1.60
C ASP A 104 1.24 -7.84 -1.56
N LEU A 105 -0.02 -7.53 -1.89
CA LEU A 105 -0.54 -6.17 -1.98
C LEU A 105 -0.51 -5.48 -0.60
N TRP A 106 -0.82 -6.22 0.46
CA TRP A 106 -0.82 -5.70 1.82
C TRP A 106 0.57 -5.21 2.23
N ASN A 107 1.60 -6.02 2.01
CA ASN A 107 2.98 -5.66 2.29
C ASN A 107 3.45 -4.48 1.41
N ALA A 108 3.01 -4.43 0.14
CA ALA A 108 3.33 -3.32 -0.75
C ALA A 108 2.75 -1.99 -0.26
N VAL A 109 1.49 -1.99 0.17
CA VAL A 109 0.83 -0.83 0.79
C VAL A 109 1.52 -0.46 2.10
N GLN A 110 1.77 -1.42 3.00
CA GLN A 110 2.45 -1.17 4.28
C GLN A 110 3.82 -0.52 4.08
N SER A 111 4.52 -0.82 2.99
CA SER A 111 5.84 -0.26 2.66
C SER A 111 5.80 1.25 2.33
N LEU A 112 4.61 1.79 2.06
CA LEU A 112 4.37 3.20 1.81
C LEU A 112 3.97 3.98 3.06
N LEU A 113 3.55 3.29 4.13
CA LEU A 113 3.01 3.95 5.32
C LEU A 113 4.14 4.49 6.21
N GLU A 114 3.79 5.48 7.00
CA GLU A 114 4.63 6.12 8.02
C GLU A 114 4.03 5.90 9.41
#